data_AF-A0A960Z481-F1
#
_entry.id   AF-A0A960Z481-F1
#
_cell.length_a   1.000
_cell.length_b   1.000
_cell.length_c   1.000
_cell.angle_alpha   90.00
_cell.angle_beta   90.00
_cell.angle_gamma   90.00
#
_symmetry.space_group_name_H-M   'P 1'
#
loop_
_entity.id
_entity.type
_entity.pdbx_description
1 polymer ?
#
loop_
_entity_poly.entity_id
_entity_poly.type
_entity_poly.pdbx_seq_one_letter_code
_entity_poly.pdbx_strand_id
1 'polypeptide(L)'
;MDRKLTKQQELEQLISAEKTMRENRQPADPELVLRRASLLRQANRFDESLAACDEALKLYEERKLPVNPGLFRIRADVFHRLSRLEEALQACEESQACNQAQGLPPDPGVPNIRGNILRKLRRYDEALESFELARQLYLGQGRAVPPGLANNFGLLFCDKGRYLDALEAYAESERLSEEQGELPYVAIRNNIGIVLTVLGRYDEALRAFADASRNYAEQGMPDFPGIAANRGIVLERLGRYQEALAAFADSKRQYEEQGIPVWPGVMLAQAGVLGKLGRNEEAFAAYAESERMYAQRDQPLGWDFHFGRAITMYEAGMKAEAVSEIYNSISVCARQGIEKPAFVIETLQDWLSPDPGRLAAEQAASQPQAVKPIPDSEKHYDAFISYRRNPGLPHAMLIKAHMDMHGKSVFRDQDDLHKGRFVDDITEAIRHSRHLVLLLTPDVFERCMDIDDVLKHEIAAALHCGTHIIPIMMEGFSWPEAGSLPDDIRPVTQINAMSFSSEFFQAFIDKLLKWME
;
A
#
# COMPACT_ATOMS: atom_id res chain seq x y z
N MET A 1 27.83 37.84 -27.12
CA MET A 1 27.18 37.24 -25.93
C MET A 1 26.58 35.94 -26.42
N ASP A 2 27.35 34.86 -26.38
CA ASP A 2 26.92 33.56 -26.91
C ASP A 2 25.73 33.06 -26.10
N ARG A 3 24.57 32.94 -26.76
CA ARG A 3 23.43 32.24 -26.17
C ARG A 3 23.86 30.79 -25.97
N LYS A 4 24.02 30.35 -24.71
CA LYS A 4 24.18 28.93 -24.38
C LYS A 4 23.04 28.17 -25.07
N LEU A 5 23.41 27.13 -25.83
CA LEU A 5 22.47 26.23 -26.48
C LEU A 5 21.60 25.57 -25.41
N THR A 6 20.34 25.32 -25.73
CA THR A 6 19.51 24.47 -24.88
C THR A 6 20.05 23.03 -24.95
N LYS A 7 19.83 22.22 -23.92
CA LYS A 7 20.29 20.81 -23.89
C LYS A 7 19.78 20.00 -25.09
N GLN A 8 18.59 20.35 -25.59
CA GLN A 8 18.01 19.77 -26.79
C GLN A 8 18.82 20.15 -28.04
N GLN A 9 19.20 21.42 -28.18
CA GLN A 9 20.05 21.88 -29.28
C GLN A 9 21.46 21.26 -29.19
N GLU A 10 22.00 21.08 -27.99
CA GLU A 10 23.27 20.36 -27.78
C GLU A 10 23.17 18.90 -28.24
N LEU A 11 22.07 18.22 -27.90
CA LEU A 11 21.83 16.83 -28.31
C LEU A 11 21.70 16.72 -29.83
N GLU A 12 20.96 17.62 -30.47
CA GLU A 12 20.78 17.63 -31.93
C GLU A 12 22.10 17.91 -32.67
N GLN A 13 22.89 18.87 -32.18
CA GLN A 13 24.22 19.14 -32.72
C GLN A 13 25.15 17.94 -32.57
N LEU A 14 25.09 17.25 -31.42
CA LEU A 14 25.91 16.08 -31.16
C LEU A 14 25.55 14.91 -32.09
N ILE A 15 24.25 14.62 -32.24
CA ILE A 15 23.76 13.59 -33.16
C ILE A 15 24.18 13.92 -34.61
N SER A 16 24.08 15.18 -35.02
CA SER A 16 24.51 15.63 -36.34
C SER A 16 26.01 15.43 -36.55
N ALA A 17 26.83 15.82 -35.57
CA ALA A 17 28.28 15.65 -35.61
C ALA A 17 28.68 14.17 -35.73
N GLU A 18 28.05 13.30 -34.94
CA GLU A 18 28.28 11.85 -35.03
C GLU A 18 27.89 11.27 -36.39
N LYS A 19 26.77 11.74 -36.97
CA LYS A 19 26.34 11.32 -38.31
C LYS A 19 27.37 11.72 -39.37
N THR A 20 27.86 12.96 -39.35
CA THR A 20 28.91 13.43 -40.26
C THR A 20 30.20 12.65 -40.09
N MET A 21 30.59 12.30 -38.86
CA MET A 21 31.75 11.43 -38.61
C MET A 21 31.58 10.04 -39.25
N ARG A 22 30.40 9.43 -39.09
CA ARG A 22 30.07 8.14 -39.71
C ARG A 22 30.11 8.21 -41.24
N GLU A 23 29.55 9.27 -41.83
CA GLU A 23 29.58 9.52 -43.29
C GLU A 23 31.01 9.68 -43.81
N ASN A 24 31.86 10.36 -43.06
CA ASN A 24 33.28 10.55 -43.37
C ASN A 24 34.16 9.33 -43.01
N ARG A 25 33.57 8.20 -42.64
CA ARG A 25 34.25 6.97 -42.18
C ARG A 25 35.26 7.23 -41.05
N GLN A 26 35.00 8.24 -40.23
CA GLN A 26 35.80 8.52 -39.05
C GLN A 26 35.44 7.52 -37.93
N PRO A 27 36.42 7.05 -37.17
CA PRO A 27 36.19 6.07 -36.11
C PRO A 27 35.41 6.72 -34.95
N ALA A 28 34.22 6.19 -34.62
CA ALA A 28 33.34 6.75 -33.59
C ALA A 28 34.00 6.84 -32.19
N ASP A 29 33.96 7.99 -31.53
CA ASP A 29 34.59 8.17 -30.23
C ASP A 29 33.65 7.72 -29.08
N PRO A 30 34.03 6.72 -28.24
CA PRO A 30 33.17 6.28 -27.14
C PRO A 30 32.82 7.39 -26.14
N GLU A 31 33.67 8.41 -25.97
CA GLU A 31 33.39 9.54 -25.08
C GLU A 31 32.29 10.46 -25.65
N LEU A 32 32.25 10.61 -26.97
CA LEU A 32 31.21 11.38 -27.66
C LEU A 32 29.84 10.68 -27.53
N VAL A 33 29.82 9.36 -27.74
CA VAL A 33 28.62 8.53 -27.56
C VAL A 33 28.15 8.55 -26.11
N LEU A 34 29.09 8.54 -25.15
CA LEU A 34 28.77 8.65 -23.73
C LEU A 34 28.15 10.02 -23.37
N ARG A 35 28.64 11.11 -23.99
CA ARG A 35 28.03 12.44 -23.86
C ARG A 35 26.60 12.45 -24.42
N ARG A 36 26.35 11.75 -25.53
CA ARG A 36 25.01 11.56 -26.11
C ARG A 36 24.10 10.84 -25.14
N ALA A 37 24.57 9.75 -24.53
CA ALA A 37 23.84 9.04 -23.48
C ALA A 37 23.45 9.96 -22.32
N SER A 38 24.40 10.79 -21.83
CA SER A 38 24.13 11.74 -20.75
C SER A 38 23.06 12.78 -21.10
N LEU A 39 23.04 13.26 -22.35
CA LEU A 39 22.03 14.21 -22.84
C LEU A 39 20.66 13.54 -23.05
N LEU A 40 20.63 12.32 -23.61
CA LEU A 40 19.42 11.52 -23.75
C LEU A 40 18.76 11.22 -22.39
N ARG A 41 19.56 10.84 -21.38
CA ARG A 41 19.11 10.68 -19.99
C ARG A 41 18.46 11.95 -19.45
N GLN A 42 19.07 13.12 -19.69
CA GLN A 42 18.54 14.41 -19.24
C GLN A 42 17.26 14.82 -19.98
N ALA A 43 17.08 14.36 -21.20
CA ALA A 43 15.86 14.51 -22.00
C ALA A 43 14.79 13.43 -21.68
N ASN A 44 15.00 12.61 -20.65
CA ASN A 44 14.14 11.47 -20.28
C ASN A 44 13.96 10.40 -21.39
N ARG A 45 14.87 10.35 -22.38
CA ARG A 45 14.90 9.33 -23.44
C ARG A 45 15.72 8.14 -22.96
N PHE A 46 15.16 7.41 -21.99
CA PHE A 46 15.88 6.41 -21.20
C PHE A 46 16.38 5.21 -21.99
N ASP A 47 15.54 4.63 -22.85
CA ASP A 47 15.95 3.46 -23.65
C ASP A 47 17.07 3.81 -24.63
N GLU A 48 16.98 4.98 -25.26
CA GLU A 48 18.03 5.48 -26.16
C GLU A 48 19.31 5.82 -25.40
N SER A 49 19.19 6.32 -24.17
CA SER A 49 20.34 6.53 -23.29
C SER A 49 21.04 5.23 -22.96
N LEU A 50 20.31 4.16 -22.63
CA LEU A 50 20.90 2.85 -22.36
C LEU A 50 21.55 2.26 -23.61
N ALA A 51 20.87 2.34 -24.77
CA ALA A 51 21.44 1.90 -26.04
C ALA A 51 22.73 2.63 -26.39
N ALA A 52 22.80 3.94 -26.11
CA ALA A 52 24.03 4.72 -26.28
C ALA A 52 25.13 4.31 -25.28
N CYS A 53 24.79 3.95 -24.03
CA CYS A 53 25.75 3.37 -23.11
C CYS A 53 26.30 2.03 -23.61
N ASP A 54 25.46 1.15 -24.14
CA ASP A 54 25.88 -0.14 -24.68
C ASP A 54 26.77 0.03 -25.92
N GLU A 55 26.44 0.99 -26.80
CA GLU A 55 27.30 1.37 -27.94
C GLU A 55 28.67 1.87 -27.46
N ALA A 56 28.70 2.76 -26.45
CA ALA A 56 29.95 3.28 -25.90
C ALA A 56 30.80 2.16 -25.25
N LEU A 57 30.18 1.24 -24.50
CA LEU A 57 30.86 0.12 -23.87
C LEU A 57 31.54 -0.77 -24.91
N LYS A 58 30.81 -1.13 -25.97
CA LYS A 58 31.35 -1.92 -27.09
C LYS A 58 32.54 -1.23 -27.76
N LEU A 59 32.47 0.10 -27.95
CA LEU A 59 33.58 0.86 -28.51
C LEU A 59 34.82 0.90 -27.60
N TYR A 60 34.64 0.95 -26.27
CA TYR A 60 35.77 0.81 -25.33
C TYR A 60 36.44 -0.57 -25.48
N GLU A 61 35.64 -1.64 -25.53
CA GLU A 61 36.13 -3.02 -25.64
C GLU A 61 36.86 -3.27 -26.97
N GLU A 62 36.23 -2.95 -28.11
CA GLU A 62 36.80 -3.15 -29.45
C GLU A 62 38.14 -2.42 -29.63
N ARG A 63 38.27 -1.25 -28.99
CA ARG A 63 39.48 -0.44 -29.04
C ARG A 63 40.47 -0.72 -27.92
N LYS A 64 40.11 -1.60 -26.98
CA LYS A 64 40.90 -1.90 -25.78
C LYS A 64 41.26 -0.63 -24.99
N LEU A 65 40.31 0.29 -24.90
CA LEU A 65 40.42 1.52 -24.12
C LEU A 65 39.89 1.27 -22.69
N PRO A 66 40.43 1.98 -21.67
CA PRO A 66 39.86 1.92 -20.33
C PRO A 66 38.43 2.48 -20.37
N VAL A 67 37.48 1.73 -19.79
CA VAL A 67 36.06 2.12 -19.77
C VAL A 67 35.87 3.32 -18.87
N ASN A 68 35.19 4.37 -19.33
CA ASN A 68 34.88 5.52 -18.48
C ASN A 68 33.86 5.13 -17.38
N PRO A 69 34.19 5.24 -16.07
CA PRO A 69 33.27 4.87 -14.98
C PRO A 69 31.95 5.63 -14.98
N GLY A 70 31.90 6.80 -15.62
CA GLY A 70 30.69 7.62 -15.81
C GLY A 70 29.59 6.93 -16.63
N LEU A 71 29.96 5.96 -17.48
CA LEU A 71 29.01 5.10 -18.20
C LEU A 71 28.09 4.35 -17.24
N PHE A 72 28.69 3.68 -16.25
CA PHE A 72 27.94 2.90 -15.26
C PHE A 72 27.12 3.81 -14.34
N ARG A 73 27.60 5.03 -14.04
CA ARG A 73 26.79 6.03 -13.32
C ARG A 73 25.56 6.45 -14.11
N ILE A 74 25.67 6.64 -15.43
CA ILE A 74 24.52 6.94 -16.29
C ILE A 74 23.55 5.77 -16.31
N ARG A 75 24.03 4.54 -16.49
CA ARG A 75 23.18 3.33 -16.42
C ARG A 75 22.46 3.22 -15.08
N ALA A 76 23.15 3.46 -13.96
CA ALA A 76 22.56 3.42 -12.63
C ALA A 76 21.40 4.43 -12.48
N ASP A 77 21.58 5.69 -12.89
CA ASP A 77 20.49 6.69 -12.83
C ASP A 77 19.33 6.33 -13.76
N VAL A 78 19.60 5.81 -14.95
CA VAL A 78 18.56 5.43 -15.91
C VAL A 78 17.77 4.22 -15.42
N PHE A 79 18.43 3.15 -14.97
CA PHE A 79 17.77 1.98 -14.40
C PHE A 79 16.95 2.34 -13.16
N HIS A 80 17.47 3.21 -12.29
CA HIS A 80 16.72 3.74 -11.16
C HIS A 80 15.43 4.48 -11.59
N ARG A 81 15.49 5.32 -12.63
CA ARG A 81 14.31 6.02 -13.17
C ARG A 81 13.30 5.08 -13.82
N LEU A 82 13.77 3.98 -14.39
CA LEU A 82 12.93 2.89 -14.91
C LEU A 82 12.44 1.91 -13.83
N SER A 83 12.77 2.15 -12.55
CA SER A 83 12.45 1.26 -11.42
C SER A 83 13.05 -0.16 -11.54
N ARG A 84 14.11 -0.32 -12.33
CA ARG A 84 14.93 -1.54 -12.43
C ARG A 84 16.01 -1.51 -11.37
N LEU A 85 15.61 -1.69 -10.10
CA LEU A 85 16.41 -1.30 -8.93
C LEU A 85 17.66 -2.17 -8.75
N GLU A 86 17.59 -3.47 -9.03
CA GLU A 86 18.71 -4.41 -8.92
C GLU A 86 19.79 -4.08 -9.95
N GLU A 87 19.40 -3.82 -11.19
CA GLU A 87 20.32 -3.44 -12.26
C GLU A 87 20.94 -2.06 -12.01
N ALA A 88 20.18 -1.16 -11.38
CA ALA A 88 20.70 0.13 -10.94
C ALA A 88 21.77 -0.02 -9.85
N LEU A 89 21.58 -0.92 -8.87
CA LEU A 89 22.60 -1.24 -7.86
C LEU A 89 23.84 -1.86 -8.49
N GLN A 90 23.65 -2.83 -9.40
CA GLN A 90 24.76 -3.46 -10.11
C GLN A 90 25.59 -2.42 -10.87
N ALA A 91 24.94 -1.48 -11.57
CA ALA A 91 25.62 -0.41 -12.27
C ALA A 91 26.37 0.56 -11.31
N CYS A 92 25.89 0.77 -10.08
CA CYS A 92 26.66 1.50 -9.07
C CYS A 92 27.95 0.75 -8.69
N GLU A 93 27.87 -0.56 -8.49
CA GLU A 93 29.03 -1.42 -8.16
C GLU A 93 30.04 -1.47 -9.32
N GLU A 94 29.57 -1.59 -10.55
CA GLU A 94 30.40 -1.53 -11.76
C GLU A 94 31.15 -0.19 -11.86
N SER A 95 30.49 0.93 -11.56
CA SER A 95 31.14 2.25 -11.55
C SER A 95 32.24 2.34 -10.48
N GLN A 96 31.99 1.80 -9.29
CA GLN A 96 32.96 1.79 -8.19
C GLN A 96 34.16 0.89 -8.50
N ALA A 97 33.92 -0.33 -8.98
CA ALA A 97 34.98 -1.26 -9.38
C ALA A 97 35.83 -0.70 -10.52
N CYS A 98 35.21 -0.03 -11.49
CA CYS A 98 35.89 0.61 -12.61
C CYS A 98 36.82 1.75 -12.14
N ASN A 99 36.36 2.61 -11.22
CA ASN A 99 37.21 3.64 -10.61
C ASN A 99 38.39 3.02 -9.86
N GLN A 100 38.13 1.99 -9.04
CA GLN A 100 39.17 1.31 -8.26
C GLN A 100 40.22 0.64 -9.14
N ALA A 101 39.81 -0.09 -10.19
CA ALA A 101 40.72 -0.78 -11.10
C ALA A 101 41.63 0.20 -11.87
N GLN A 102 41.15 1.40 -12.14
CA GLN A 102 41.90 2.45 -12.84
C GLN A 102 42.64 3.42 -11.91
N GLY A 103 42.52 3.27 -10.58
CA GLY A 103 43.10 4.19 -9.61
C GLY A 103 42.50 5.61 -9.66
N LEU A 104 41.26 5.74 -10.13
CA LEU A 104 40.56 7.02 -10.24
C LEU A 104 39.87 7.36 -8.90
N PRO A 105 39.74 8.66 -8.55
CA PRO A 105 38.99 9.06 -7.36
C PRO A 105 37.51 8.63 -7.50
N PRO A 106 36.88 8.13 -6.42
CA PRO A 106 35.47 7.74 -6.46
C PRO A 106 34.55 8.90 -6.86
N ASP A 107 33.56 8.65 -7.73
CA ASP A 107 32.56 9.67 -8.07
C ASP A 107 31.52 9.81 -6.94
N PRO A 108 31.40 10.99 -6.28
CA PRO A 108 30.42 11.19 -5.20
C PRO A 108 28.96 11.08 -5.68
N GLY A 109 28.69 11.18 -6.98
CA GLY A 109 27.37 10.99 -7.56
C GLY A 109 26.88 9.54 -7.48
N VAL A 110 27.78 8.55 -7.48
CA VAL A 110 27.42 7.12 -7.42
C VAL A 110 26.76 6.74 -6.10
N PRO A 111 27.36 7.02 -4.91
CA PRO A 111 26.70 6.72 -3.64
C PRO A 111 25.42 7.54 -3.42
N ASN A 112 25.28 8.73 -3.99
CA ASN A 112 24.01 9.47 -3.97
C ASN A 112 22.90 8.74 -4.77
N ILE A 113 23.22 8.18 -5.95
CA ILE A 113 22.27 7.37 -6.72
C ILE A 113 21.95 6.08 -5.95
N ARG A 114 22.98 5.40 -5.42
CA ARG A 114 22.82 4.19 -4.59
C ARG A 114 21.90 4.43 -3.41
N GLY A 115 22.05 5.54 -2.69
CA GLY A 115 21.18 5.90 -1.57
C GLY A 115 19.71 6.02 -1.97
N ASN A 116 19.41 6.62 -3.13
CA ASN A 116 18.04 6.69 -3.65
C ASN A 116 17.47 5.31 -4.02
N ILE A 117 18.30 4.44 -4.61
CA ILE A 117 17.89 3.08 -4.96
C ILE A 117 17.59 2.27 -3.69
N LEU A 118 18.49 2.31 -2.70
CA LEU A 118 18.33 1.63 -1.42
C LEU A 118 17.11 2.14 -0.65
N ARG A 119 16.83 3.46 -0.71
CA ARG A 119 15.62 4.05 -0.13
C ARG A 119 14.36 3.46 -0.77
N LYS A 120 14.30 3.34 -2.11
CA LYS A 120 13.18 2.68 -2.81
C LYS A 120 13.03 1.21 -2.45
N LEU A 121 14.14 0.51 -2.19
CA LEU A 121 14.17 -0.86 -1.68
C LEU A 121 13.86 -0.98 -0.17
N ARG A 122 13.53 0.14 0.51
CA ARG A 122 13.32 0.23 1.96
C ARG A 122 14.51 -0.22 2.82
N ARG A 123 15.72 -0.22 2.27
CA ARG A 123 16.99 -0.47 2.97
C ARG A 123 17.51 0.85 3.54
N TYR A 124 16.78 1.41 4.49
CA TYR A 124 16.95 2.80 4.92
C TYR A 124 18.27 3.12 5.62
N ASP A 125 18.84 2.17 6.37
CA ASP A 125 20.12 2.41 7.04
C ASP A 125 21.28 2.43 6.04
N GLU A 126 21.30 1.50 5.08
CA GLU A 126 22.29 1.51 4.00
C GLU A 126 22.12 2.72 3.06
N ALA A 127 20.88 3.19 2.88
CA ALA A 127 20.62 4.43 2.15
C ALA A 127 21.24 5.63 2.87
N LEU A 128 21.12 5.70 4.20
CA LEU A 128 21.73 6.74 5.01
C LEU A 128 23.26 6.72 4.88
N GLU A 129 23.88 5.55 5.05
CA GLU A 129 25.32 5.37 4.87
C GLU A 129 25.79 5.80 3.48
N SER A 130 25.01 5.48 2.44
CA SER A 130 25.32 5.88 1.06
C SER A 130 25.25 7.40 0.86
N PHE A 131 24.24 8.08 1.41
CA PHE A 131 24.18 9.55 1.33
C PHE A 131 25.29 10.22 2.15
N GLU A 132 25.63 9.68 3.32
CA GLU A 132 26.74 10.17 4.13
C GLU A 132 28.08 10.01 3.43
N LEU A 133 28.31 8.86 2.78
CA LEU A 133 29.49 8.63 1.95
C LEU A 133 29.55 9.63 0.77
N ALA A 134 28.42 9.88 0.09
CA ALA A 134 28.37 10.88 -0.98
C ALA A 134 28.81 12.27 -0.48
N ARG A 135 28.27 12.70 0.67
CA ARG A 135 28.63 13.97 1.32
C ARG A 135 30.11 14.03 1.67
N GLN A 136 30.65 12.96 2.28
CA GLN A 136 32.08 12.86 2.63
C GLN A 136 32.97 12.97 1.39
N LEU A 137 32.61 12.31 0.29
CA LEU A 137 33.37 12.38 -0.96
C LEU A 137 33.32 13.77 -1.60
N TYR A 138 32.16 14.46 -1.60
CA TYR A 138 32.10 15.85 -2.07
C TYR A 138 33.06 16.74 -1.28
N LEU A 139 32.97 16.71 0.05
CA LEU A 139 33.81 17.53 0.93
C LEU A 139 35.31 17.18 0.80
N GLY A 140 35.65 15.88 0.78
CA GLY A 140 37.02 15.40 0.63
C GLY A 140 37.64 15.75 -0.73
N GLN A 141 36.83 15.93 -1.77
CA GLN A 141 37.26 16.40 -3.09
C GLN A 141 37.28 17.93 -3.20
N GLY A 142 36.98 18.67 -2.11
CA GLY A 142 36.88 20.13 -2.14
C GLY A 142 35.72 20.65 -2.98
N ARG A 143 34.69 19.82 -3.22
CA ARG A 143 33.50 20.16 -4.00
C ARG A 143 32.38 20.59 -3.05
N ALA A 144 31.58 21.56 -3.48
CA ALA A 144 30.35 21.92 -2.77
C ALA A 144 29.39 20.72 -2.70
N VAL A 145 28.73 20.56 -1.56
CA VAL A 145 27.68 19.54 -1.40
C VAL A 145 26.45 20.00 -2.19
N PRO A 146 25.94 19.21 -3.15
CA PRO A 146 24.82 19.66 -3.97
C PRO A 146 23.54 19.76 -3.11
N PRO A 147 22.70 20.80 -3.29
CA PRO A 147 21.43 20.95 -2.58
C PRO A 147 20.54 19.70 -2.70
N GLY A 148 20.57 19.05 -3.87
CA GLY A 148 19.81 17.83 -4.13
C GLY A 148 20.18 16.64 -3.23
N LEU A 149 21.41 16.59 -2.66
CA LEU A 149 21.77 15.56 -1.69
C LEU A 149 21.05 15.77 -0.36
N ALA A 150 20.97 17.02 0.12
CA ALA A 150 20.21 17.36 1.33
C ALA A 150 18.70 17.09 1.17
N ASN A 151 18.13 17.37 -0.02
CA ASN A 151 16.77 16.96 -0.33
C ASN A 151 16.58 15.43 -0.25
N ASN A 152 17.57 14.63 -0.69
CA ASN A 152 17.48 13.18 -0.60
C ASN A 152 17.56 12.66 0.85
N PHE A 153 18.34 13.31 1.72
CA PHE A 153 18.27 13.07 3.17
C PHE A 153 16.86 13.37 3.71
N GLY A 154 16.26 14.48 3.30
CA GLY A 154 14.88 14.83 3.67
C GLY A 154 13.89 13.74 3.28
N LEU A 155 13.96 13.24 2.05
CA LEU A 155 13.11 12.14 1.58
C LEU A 155 13.35 10.84 2.37
N LEU A 156 14.60 10.51 2.68
CA LEU A 156 14.94 9.35 3.50
C LEU A 156 14.36 9.46 4.92
N PHE A 157 14.48 10.63 5.55
CA PHE A 157 13.94 10.84 6.88
C PHE A 157 12.41 10.80 6.89
N CYS A 158 11.73 11.30 5.84
CA CYS A 158 10.30 11.07 5.66
C CYS A 158 9.95 9.59 5.65
N ASP A 159 10.67 8.78 4.86
CA ASP A 159 10.41 7.34 4.73
C ASP A 159 10.66 6.58 6.05
N LYS A 160 11.57 7.09 6.90
CA LYS A 160 11.81 6.56 8.27
C LYS A 160 10.83 7.10 9.33
N GLY A 161 9.88 7.96 8.96
CA GLY A 161 8.97 8.62 9.92
C GLY A 161 9.63 9.71 10.77
N ARG A 162 10.87 10.11 10.45
CA ARG A 162 11.65 11.14 11.13
C ARG A 162 11.37 12.53 10.55
N TYR A 163 10.14 12.99 10.74
CA TYR A 163 9.62 14.19 10.08
C TYR A 163 10.33 15.50 10.44
N LEU A 164 10.82 15.66 11.67
CA LEU A 164 11.56 16.86 12.07
C LEU A 164 12.94 16.91 11.42
N ASP A 165 13.67 15.79 11.41
CA ASP A 165 14.96 15.68 10.71
C ASP A 165 14.79 15.90 9.19
N ALA A 166 13.64 15.49 8.63
CA ALA A 166 13.33 15.77 7.23
C ALA A 166 13.21 17.29 6.96
N LEU A 167 12.53 18.04 7.83
CA LEU A 167 12.43 19.50 7.73
C LEU A 167 13.80 20.18 7.85
N GLU A 168 14.67 19.70 8.74
CA GLU A 168 16.04 20.21 8.87
C GLU A 168 16.86 19.96 7.59
N ALA A 169 16.77 18.76 7.01
CA ALA A 169 17.45 18.43 5.76
C ALA A 169 16.93 19.25 4.56
N TYR A 170 15.62 19.53 4.51
CA TYR A 170 15.06 20.42 3.50
C TYR A 170 15.52 21.88 3.68
N ALA A 171 15.59 22.37 4.91
CA ALA A 171 16.13 23.70 5.20
C ALA A 171 17.62 23.82 4.84
N GLU A 172 18.41 22.76 5.09
CA GLU A 172 19.79 22.67 4.60
C GLU A 172 19.86 22.73 3.07
N SER A 173 18.95 22.04 2.38
CA SER A 173 18.88 22.06 0.92
C SER A 173 18.64 23.48 0.37
N GLU A 174 17.68 24.23 0.94
CA GLU A 174 17.43 25.62 0.55
C GLU A 174 18.65 26.52 0.81
N ARG A 175 19.25 26.41 2.00
CA ARG A 175 20.46 27.16 2.36
C ARG A 175 21.63 26.87 1.42
N LEU A 176 21.86 25.60 1.05
CA LEU A 176 22.90 25.23 0.10
C LEU A 176 22.64 25.82 -1.29
N SER A 177 21.38 25.86 -1.75
CA SER A 177 21.01 26.52 -3.01
C SER A 177 21.32 28.01 -2.98
N GLU A 178 20.96 28.69 -1.89
CA GLU A 178 21.24 30.12 -1.70
C GLU A 178 22.75 30.41 -1.66
N GLU A 179 23.52 29.65 -0.87
CA GLU A 179 24.97 29.77 -0.75
C GLU A 179 25.69 29.58 -2.10
N GLN A 180 25.15 28.69 -2.96
CA GLN A 180 25.70 28.37 -4.27
C GLN A 180 25.17 29.27 -5.40
N GLY A 181 24.22 30.17 -5.10
CA GLY A 181 23.55 31.01 -6.10
C GLY A 181 22.74 30.20 -7.11
N GLU A 182 22.31 28.99 -6.73
CA GLU A 182 21.45 28.13 -7.55
C GLU A 182 19.98 28.53 -7.35
N LEU A 183 19.15 28.30 -8.37
CA LEU A 183 17.71 28.44 -8.23
C LEU A 183 17.19 27.46 -7.16
N PRO A 184 16.20 27.85 -6.34
CA PRO A 184 15.61 26.95 -5.36
C PRO A 184 15.13 25.66 -6.02
N TYR A 185 15.42 24.52 -5.40
CA TYR A 185 14.90 23.25 -5.90
C TYR A 185 13.38 23.24 -5.74
N VAL A 186 12.68 23.34 -6.87
CA VAL A 186 11.22 23.58 -6.93
C VAL A 186 10.39 22.58 -6.12
N ALA A 187 10.88 21.35 -5.95
CA ALA A 187 10.18 20.31 -5.21
C ALA A 187 10.34 20.40 -3.67
N ILE A 188 11.31 21.16 -3.13
CA ILE A 188 11.55 21.21 -1.67
C ILE A 188 10.30 21.70 -0.94
N ARG A 189 9.71 22.83 -1.38
CA ARG A 189 8.55 23.43 -0.72
C ARG A 189 7.32 22.52 -0.75
N ASN A 190 7.14 21.75 -1.82
CA ASN A 190 6.13 20.69 -1.85
C ASN A 190 6.42 19.59 -0.83
N ASN A 191 7.67 19.13 -0.71
CA ASN A 191 8.05 18.10 0.26
C ASN A 191 7.89 18.59 1.71
N ILE A 192 8.25 19.85 2.00
CA ILE A 192 7.99 20.51 3.28
C ILE A 192 6.48 20.53 3.56
N GLY A 193 5.66 20.90 2.58
CA GLY A 193 4.20 20.88 2.72
C GLY A 193 3.64 19.50 3.06
N ILE A 194 4.15 18.44 2.42
CA ILE A 194 3.76 17.05 2.73
C ILE A 194 4.13 16.70 4.17
N VAL A 195 5.34 17.01 4.62
CA VAL A 195 5.78 16.73 6.00
C VAL A 195 4.95 17.50 7.03
N LEU A 196 4.71 18.79 6.79
CA LEU A 196 3.86 19.62 7.64
C LEU A 196 2.42 19.09 7.72
N THR A 197 1.90 18.52 6.63
CA THR A 197 0.60 17.85 6.62
C THR A 197 0.57 16.66 7.56
N VAL A 198 1.59 15.79 7.52
CA VAL A 198 1.69 14.62 8.41
C VAL A 198 1.82 15.05 9.87
N LEU A 199 2.52 16.17 10.14
CA LEU A 199 2.64 16.76 11.47
C LEU A 199 1.39 17.52 11.95
N GLY A 200 0.32 17.59 11.15
CA GLY A 200 -0.91 18.32 11.48
C GLY A 200 -0.80 19.85 11.42
N ARG A 201 0.30 20.38 10.88
CA ARG A 201 0.56 21.83 10.74
C ARG A 201 -0.03 22.35 9.43
N TYR A 202 -1.35 22.27 9.31
CA TYR A 202 -2.07 22.45 8.05
C TYR A 202 -1.93 23.84 7.42
N ASP A 203 -2.01 24.92 8.21
CA ASP A 203 -1.86 26.29 7.66
C ASP A 203 -0.46 26.53 7.09
N GLU A 204 0.57 25.97 7.73
CA GLU A 204 1.94 26.06 7.25
C GLU A 204 2.16 25.19 6.01
N ALA A 205 1.52 24.01 5.96
CA ALA A 205 1.52 23.17 4.76
C ALA A 205 0.90 23.90 3.55
N LEU A 206 -0.24 24.57 3.73
CA LEU A 206 -0.88 25.37 2.66
C LEU A 206 0.02 26.49 2.16
N ARG A 207 0.74 27.19 3.06
CA ARG A 207 1.73 28.20 2.67
C ARG A 207 2.89 27.58 1.88
N ALA A 208 3.43 26.45 2.35
CA ALA A 208 4.50 25.75 1.67
C ALA A 208 4.10 25.29 0.25
N PHE A 209 2.88 24.80 0.05
CA PHE A 209 2.37 24.47 -1.28
C PHE A 209 2.23 25.71 -2.17
N ALA A 210 1.76 26.84 -1.63
CA ALA A 210 1.67 28.09 -2.38
C ALA A 210 3.05 28.64 -2.79
N ASP A 211 4.05 28.52 -1.91
CA ASP A 211 5.43 28.88 -2.22
C ASP A 211 6.04 27.92 -3.26
N ALA A 212 5.70 26.63 -3.22
CA ALA A 212 6.11 25.66 -4.24
C ALA A 212 5.60 26.08 -5.64
N SER A 213 4.30 26.33 -5.80
CA SER A 213 3.73 26.80 -7.07
C SER A 213 4.37 28.10 -7.56
N ARG A 214 4.69 29.02 -6.64
CA ARG A 214 5.40 30.27 -6.98
C ARG A 214 6.80 29.99 -7.52
N ASN A 215 7.55 29.09 -6.88
CA ASN A 215 8.88 28.71 -7.33
C ASN A 215 8.86 28.10 -8.74
N TYR A 216 7.87 27.25 -9.06
CA TYR A 216 7.69 26.73 -10.42
C TYR A 216 7.42 27.86 -11.43
N ALA A 217 6.51 28.78 -11.10
CA ALA A 217 6.16 29.90 -11.96
C ALA A 217 7.34 30.86 -12.20
N GLU A 218 8.11 31.20 -11.17
CA GLU A 218 9.30 32.06 -11.26
C GLU A 218 10.40 31.46 -12.15
N GLN A 219 10.47 30.12 -12.21
CA GLN A 219 11.41 29.40 -13.08
C GLN A 219 10.83 29.15 -14.49
N GLY A 220 9.64 29.66 -14.81
CA GLY A 220 8.98 29.47 -16.10
C GLY A 220 8.57 28.03 -16.37
N MET A 221 8.41 27.22 -15.33
CA MET A 221 8.00 25.83 -15.41
C MET A 221 6.49 25.70 -15.15
N PRO A 222 5.78 24.76 -15.81
CA PRO A 222 4.43 24.38 -15.41
C PRO A 222 4.42 23.93 -13.95
N ASP A 223 3.35 24.26 -13.22
CA ASP A 223 3.18 23.82 -11.84
C ASP A 223 3.12 22.29 -11.77
N PHE A 224 3.61 21.70 -10.68
CA PHE A 224 3.53 20.26 -10.50
C PHE A 224 2.11 19.87 -10.08
N PRO A 225 1.37 19.05 -10.87
CA PRO A 225 -0.03 18.74 -10.57
C PRO A 225 -0.26 18.15 -9.17
N GLY A 226 0.75 17.46 -8.62
CA GLY A 226 0.70 16.91 -7.27
C GLY A 226 0.61 17.96 -6.16
N ILE A 227 1.04 19.20 -6.38
CA ILE A 227 0.92 20.29 -5.40
C ILE A 227 -0.57 20.60 -5.14
N ALA A 228 -1.36 20.73 -6.22
CA ALA A 228 -2.79 20.97 -6.11
C ALA A 228 -3.52 19.80 -5.42
N ALA A 229 -3.13 18.55 -5.71
CA ALA A 229 -3.68 17.38 -5.03
C ALA A 229 -3.35 17.37 -3.53
N ASN A 230 -2.09 17.65 -3.16
CA ASN A 230 -1.67 17.72 -1.76
C ASN A 230 -2.40 18.84 -1.00
N ARG A 231 -2.59 20.00 -1.64
CA ARG A 231 -3.43 21.08 -1.10
C ARG A 231 -4.86 20.61 -0.85
N GLY A 232 -5.44 19.83 -1.78
CA GLY A 232 -6.76 19.22 -1.61
C GLY A 232 -6.86 18.32 -0.39
N ILE A 233 -5.84 17.49 -0.14
CA ILE A 233 -5.76 16.64 1.06
C ILE A 233 -5.75 17.49 2.34
N VAL A 234 -4.95 18.56 2.39
CA VAL A 234 -4.93 19.45 3.57
C VAL A 234 -6.28 20.14 3.79
N LEU A 235 -6.92 20.61 2.72
CA LEU A 235 -8.24 21.23 2.80
C LEU A 235 -9.31 20.25 3.28
N GLU A 236 -9.22 18.99 2.88
CA GLU A 236 -10.07 17.91 3.40
C GLU A 236 -9.89 17.71 4.90
N ARG A 237 -8.65 17.67 5.40
CA ARG A 237 -8.35 17.57 6.84
C ARG A 237 -8.87 18.76 7.65
N LEU A 238 -8.95 19.93 7.04
CA LEU A 238 -9.52 21.14 7.62
C LEU A 238 -11.06 21.20 7.51
N GLY A 239 -11.72 20.20 6.93
CA GLY A 239 -13.17 20.19 6.69
C GLY A 239 -13.64 21.13 5.57
N ARG A 240 -12.71 21.71 4.80
CA ARG A 240 -13.00 22.63 3.70
C ARG A 240 -13.25 21.86 2.40
N TYR A 241 -14.26 20.99 2.43
CA TYR A 241 -14.50 19.97 1.40
C TYR A 241 -14.72 20.54 -0.01
N GLN A 242 -15.43 21.66 -0.15
CA GLN A 242 -15.67 22.24 -1.47
C GLN A 242 -14.38 22.78 -2.11
N GLU A 243 -13.49 23.34 -1.30
CA GLU A 243 -12.18 23.80 -1.76
C GLU A 243 -11.24 22.63 -2.04
N ALA A 244 -11.34 21.54 -1.29
CA ALA A 244 -10.63 20.29 -1.57
C ALA A 244 -11.02 19.72 -2.94
N LEU A 245 -12.31 19.63 -3.26
CA LEU A 245 -12.79 19.20 -4.57
C LEU A 245 -12.29 20.11 -5.70
N ALA A 246 -12.30 21.43 -5.49
CA ALA A 246 -11.75 22.37 -6.46
C ALA A 246 -10.24 22.16 -6.69
N ALA A 247 -9.48 21.85 -5.63
CA ALA A 247 -8.06 21.56 -5.72
C ALA A 247 -7.76 20.22 -6.43
N PHE A 248 -8.58 19.19 -6.24
CA PHE A 248 -8.45 17.94 -7.01
C PHE A 248 -8.81 18.12 -8.49
N ALA A 249 -9.84 18.92 -8.80
CA ALA A 249 -10.17 19.27 -10.18
C ALA A 249 -9.05 20.09 -10.85
N ASP A 250 -8.43 21.01 -10.12
CA ASP A 250 -7.25 21.77 -10.55
C ASP A 250 -6.07 20.83 -10.85
N SER A 251 -5.78 19.89 -9.95
CA SER A 251 -4.75 18.86 -10.15
C SER A 251 -5.00 18.03 -11.42
N LYS A 252 -6.22 17.50 -11.59
CA LYS A 252 -6.61 16.70 -12.77
C LYS A 252 -6.40 17.49 -14.06
N ARG A 253 -6.87 18.75 -14.09
CA ARG A 253 -6.70 19.64 -15.25
C ARG A 253 -5.23 19.86 -15.59
N GLN A 254 -4.38 20.10 -14.58
CA GLN A 254 -2.94 20.29 -14.80
C GLN A 254 -2.26 19.04 -15.35
N TYR A 255 -2.63 17.84 -14.89
CA TYR A 255 -2.16 16.58 -15.47
C TYR A 255 -2.53 16.47 -16.96
N GLU A 256 -3.79 16.74 -17.30
CA GLU A 256 -4.31 16.69 -18.66
C GLU A 256 -3.65 17.72 -19.59
N GLU A 257 -3.52 18.97 -19.15
CA GLU A 257 -2.86 20.07 -19.89
C GLU A 257 -1.39 19.76 -20.20
N GLN A 258 -0.71 19.06 -19.28
CA GLN A 258 0.68 18.67 -19.44
C GLN A 258 0.87 17.35 -20.22
N GLY A 259 -0.22 16.68 -20.59
CA GLY A 259 -0.18 15.36 -21.23
C GLY A 259 0.40 14.25 -20.33
N ILE A 260 0.37 14.45 -19.01
CA ILE A 260 0.86 13.50 -18.02
C ILE A 260 -0.35 12.65 -17.56
N PRO A 261 -0.24 11.31 -17.54
CA PRO A 261 -1.32 10.48 -17.01
C PRO A 261 -1.67 10.86 -15.57
N VAL A 262 -2.95 11.23 -15.34
CA VAL A 262 -3.46 11.60 -14.01
C VAL A 262 -3.12 10.52 -12.99
N TRP A 263 -2.64 10.90 -11.82
CA TRP A 263 -2.32 9.92 -10.77
C TRP A 263 -3.61 9.36 -10.14
N PRO A 264 -3.79 8.02 -10.03
CA PRO A 264 -5.04 7.43 -9.52
C PRO A 264 -5.44 7.95 -8.13
N GLY A 265 -4.47 8.22 -7.27
CA GLY A 265 -4.72 8.71 -5.92
C GLY A 265 -5.39 10.08 -5.84
N VAL A 266 -5.37 10.89 -6.92
CA VAL A 266 -6.18 12.13 -6.99
C VAL A 266 -7.68 11.78 -6.99
N MET A 267 -8.08 10.78 -7.77
CA MET A 267 -9.47 10.34 -7.86
C MET A 267 -9.91 9.65 -6.56
N LEU A 268 -9.02 8.86 -5.95
CA LEU A 268 -9.25 8.28 -4.62
C LEU A 268 -9.48 9.36 -3.55
N ALA A 269 -8.62 10.37 -3.47
CA ALA A 269 -8.77 11.45 -2.50
C ALA A 269 -10.06 12.26 -2.73
N GLN A 270 -10.40 12.52 -3.99
CA GLN A 270 -11.67 13.14 -4.36
C GLN A 270 -12.87 12.29 -3.93
N ALA A 271 -12.83 10.97 -4.14
CA ALA A 271 -13.89 10.05 -3.74
C ALA A 271 -14.16 10.11 -2.23
N GLY A 272 -13.11 10.11 -1.41
CA GLY A 272 -13.23 10.25 0.04
C GLY A 272 -13.91 11.56 0.47
N VAL A 273 -13.61 12.68 -0.19
CA VAL A 273 -14.29 13.96 0.09
C VAL A 273 -15.75 13.95 -0.33
N LEU A 274 -16.07 13.33 -1.47
CA LEU A 274 -17.46 13.19 -1.94
C LEU A 274 -18.28 12.34 -0.98
N GLY A 275 -17.71 11.26 -0.44
CA GLY A 275 -18.33 10.42 0.59
C GLY A 275 -18.70 11.21 1.84
N LYS A 276 -17.76 12.00 2.38
CA LYS A 276 -18.00 12.87 3.55
C LYS A 276 -19.06 13.95 3.33
N LEU A 277 -19.32 14.33 2.09
CA LEU A 277 -20.40 15.24 1.71
C LEU A 277 -21.75 14.53 1.49
N GLY A 278 -21.81 13.21 1.65
CA GLY A 278 -22.98 12.38 1.35
C GLY A 278 -23.29 12.26 -0.14
N ARG A 279 -22.36 12.67 -1.02
CA ARG A 279 -22.51 12.59 -2.49
C ARG A 279 -22.12 11.20 -2.99
N ASN A 280 -22.83 10.19 -2.49
CA ASN A 280 -22.45 8.78 -2.59
C ASN A 280 -22.30 8.29 -4.04
N GLU A 281 -23.21 8.66 -4.93
CA GLU A 281 -23.13 8.28 -6.35
C GLU A 281 -21.84 8.78 -7.01
N GLU A 282 -21.48 10.04 -6.75
CA GLU A 282 -20.25 10.63 -7.29
C GLU A 282 -19.00 10.06 -6.63
N ALA A 283 -19.07 9.75 -5.32
CA ALA A 283 -17.98 9.10 -4.60
C ALA A 283 -17.67 7.72 -5.20
N PHE A 284 -18.68 6.87 -5.41
CA PHE A 284 -18.49 5.55 -6.03
C PHE A 284 -18.03 5.63 -7.48
N ALA A 285 -18.49 6.63 -8.24
CA ALA A 285 -17.97 6.88 -9.59
C ALA A 285 -16.47 7.22 -9.57
N ALA A 286 -16.03 8.05 -8.62
CA ALA A 286 -14.62 8.40 -8.45
C ALA A 286 -13.77 7.22 -7.97
N TYR A 287 -14.28 6.37 -7.06
CA TYR A 287 -13.64 5.10 -6.69
C TYR A 287 -13.45 4.19 -7.90
N ALA A 288 -14.48 4.03 -8.74
CA ALA A 288 -14.42 3.20 -9.94
C ALA A 288 -13.44 3.76 -10.99
N GLU A 289 -13.36 5.08 -11.14
CA GLU A 289 -12.35 5.73 -11.99
C GLU A 289 -10.93 5.44 -11.47
N SER A 290 -10.69 5.65 -10.17
CA SER A 290 -9.41 5.34 -9.53
C SER A 290 -9.02 3.88 -9.72
N GLU A 291 -9.94 2.94 -9.53
CA GLU A 291 -9.72 1.50 -9.67
C GLU A 291 -9.31 1.13 -11.11
N ARG A 292 -10.01 1.66 -12.12
CA ARG A 292 -9.63 1.47 -13.53
C ARG A 292 -8.24 2.00 -13.81
N MET A 293 -7.88 3.14 -13.23
CA MET A 293 -6.57 3.76 -13.44
C MET A 293 -5.42 2.96 -12.79
N TYR A 294 -5.66 2.33 -11.64
CA TYR A 294 -4.73 1.37 -11.03
C TYR A 294 -4.58 0.11 -11.88
N ALA A 295 -5.69 -0.47 -12.35
CA ALA A 295 -5.68 -1.64 -13.21
C ALA A 295 -4.92 -1.41 -14.54
N GLN A 296 -5.09 -0.25 -15.18
CA GLN A 296 -4.35 0.14 -16.39
C GLN A 296 -2.83 0.25 -16.17
N ARG A 297 -2.40 0.45 -14.92
CA ARG A 297 -0.99 0.57 -14.53
C ARG A 297 -0.41 -0.72 -13.97
N ASP A 298 -1.19 -1.81 -13.95
CA ASP A 298 -0.85 -3.06 -13.29
C ASP A 298 -0.40 -2.85 -11.83
N GLN A 299 -1.06 -1.89 -11.15
CA GLN A 299 -0.79 -1.53 -9.77
C GLN A 299 -1.92 -2.06 -8.87
N PRO A 300 -1.60 -2.78 -7.78
CA PRO A 300 -2.63 -3.25 -6.86
C PRO A 300 -3.24 -2.08 -6.09
N LEU A 301 -4.51 -2.22 -5.72
CA LEU A 301 -5.17 -1.31 -4.80
C LEU A 301 -4.53 -1.39 -3.41
N GLY A 302 -4.38 -0.24 -2.77
CA GLY A 302 -3.89 -0.13 -1.40
C GLY A 302 -4.98 -0.39 -0.36
N TRP A 303 -4.56 -0.59 0.89
CA TRP A 303 -5.49 -0.73 2.00
C TRP A 303 -6.33 0.54 2.24
N ASP A 304 -5.76 1.70 1.93
CA ASP A 304 -6.37 3.02 2.02
C ASP A 304 -7.53 3.21 1.03
N PHE A 305 -7.40 2.64 -0.17
CA PHE A 305 -8.50 2.58 -1.14
C PHE A 305 -9.71 1.84 -0.56
N HIS A 306 -9.50 0.60 -0.11
CA HIS A 306 -10.56 -0.23 0.45
C HIS A 306 -11.14 0.38 1.72
N PHE A 307 -10.30 0.92 2.60
CA PHE A 307 -10.75 1.57 3.82
C PHE A 307 -11.65 2.78 3.51
N GLY A 308 -11.22 3.69 2.63
CA GLY A 308 -12.03 4.86 2.27
C GLY A 308 -13.37 4.48 1.65
N ARG A 309 -13.38 3.47 0.76
CA ARG A 309 -14.59 2.96 0.13
C ARG A 309 -15.53 2.33 1.17
N ALA A 310 -14.98 1.57 2.13
CA ALA A 310 -15.75 1.00 3.24
C ALA A 310 -16.41 2.08 4.11
N ILE A 311 -15.69 3.16 4.47
CA ILE A 311 -16.28 4.29 5.20
C ILE A 311 -17.45 4.89 4.43
N THR A 312 -17.27 5.13 3.12
CA THR A 312 -18.32 5.70 2.26
C THR A 312 -19.54 4.77 2.18
N MET A 313 -19.34 3.46 2.04
CA MET A 313 -20.42 2.46 2.08
C MET A 313 -21.17 2.47 3.41
N TYR A 314 -20.43 2.56 4.52
CA TYR A 314 -21.02 2.58 5.85
C TYR A 314 -21.91 3.82 6.06
N GLU A 315 -21.40 5.00 5.69
CA GLU A 315 -22.14 6.27 5.73
C GLU A 315 -23.34 6.29 4.77
N ALA A 316 -23.25 5.56 3.65
CA ALA A 316 -24.35 5.36 2.71
C ALA A 316 -25.41 4.36 3.20
N GLY A 317 -25.22 3.71 4.35
CA GLY A 317 -26.13 2.70 4.91
C GLY A 317 -25.92 1.27 4.41
N MET A 318 -24.92 1.04 3.56
CA MET A 318 -24.54 -0.27 3.01
C MET A 318 -23.63 -1.03 4.00
N LYS A 319 -24.17 -1.34 5.19
CA LYS A 319 -23.37 -1.81 6.33
C LYS A 319 -22.69 -3.17 6.10
N ALA A 320 -23.35 -4.12 5.43
CA ALA A 320 -22.76 -5.43 5.10
C ALA A 320 -21.57 -5.27 4.17
N GLU A 321 -21.78 -4.51 3.09
CA GLU A 321 -20.80 -4.25 2.05
C GLU A 321 -19.61 -3.49 2.63
N ALA A 322 -19.86 -2.52 3.52
CA ALA A 322 -18.81 -1.80 4.24
C ALA A 322 -17.93 -2.73 5.10
N VAL A 323 -18.54 -3.65 5.84
CA VAL A 323 -17.81 -4.64 6.65
C VAL A 323 -17.00 -5.58 5.75
N SER A 324 -17.56 -6.05 4.64
CA SER A 324 -16.80 -6.85 3.66
C SER A 324 -15.61 -6.07 3.10
N GLU A 325 -15.83 -4.79 2.76
CA GLU A 325 -14.82 -3.94 2.16
C GLU A 325 -13.69 -3.55 3.13
N ILE A 326 -13.98 -3.38 4.43
CA ILE A 326 -12.93 -3.14 5.43
C ILE A 326 -12.08 -4.41 5.68
N TYR A 327 -12.64 -5.61 5.51
CA TYR A 327 -11.84 -6.84 5.49
C TYR A 327 -10.90 -6.91 4.28
N ASN A 328 -11.31 -6.40 3.11
CA ASN A 328 -10.41 -6.28 1.95
C ASN A 328 -9.21 -5.38 2.29
N SER A 329 -9.45 -4.26 2.98
CA SER A 329 -8.38 -3.38 3.49
C SER A 329 -7.39 -4.12 4.38
N ILE A 330 -7.88 -4.86 5.39
CA ILE A 330 -7.06 -5.65 6.31
C ILE A 330 -6.28 -6.76 5.59
N SER A 331 -6.91 -7.40 4.61
CA SER A 331 -6.30 -8.48 3.82
C SER A 331 -5.19 -7.97 2.91
N VAL A 332 -5.36 -6.78 2.32
CA VAL A 332 -4.30 -6.11 1.53
C VAL A 332 -3.09 -5.81 2.39
N CYS A 333 -3.27 -5.29 3.62
CA CYS A 333 -2.16 -5.08 4.56
C CYS A 333 -1.37 -6.39 4.79
N ALA A 334 -2.07 -7.50 5.04
CA ALA A 334 -1.44 -8.79 5.26
C ALA A 334 -0.65 -9.29 4.03
N ARG A 335 -1.24 -9.22 2.82
CA ARG A 335 -0.57 -9.63 1.57
C ARG A 335 0.67 -8.79 1.26
N GLN A 336 0.64 -7.50 1.58
CA GLN A 336 1.73 -6.57 1.28
C GLN A 336 2.78 -6.48 2.41
N GLY A 337 2.61 -7.24 3.49
CA GLY A 337 3.50 -7.17 4.67
C GLY A 337 3.50 -5.78 5.33
N ILE A 338 2.39 -5.05 5.22
CA ILE A 338 2.20 -3.73 5.82
C ILE A 338 1.58 -3.94 7.20
N GLU A 339 2.12 -3.27 8.21
CA GLU A 339 1.51 -3.23 9.53
C GLU A 339 0.10 -2.64 9.43
N LYS A 340 -0.89 -3.38 9.94
CA LYS A 340 -2.30 -2.96 9.87
C LYS A 340 -2.47 -1.69 10.70
N PRO A 341 -2.99 -0.59 10.13
CA PRO A 341 -3.22 0.61 10.92
C PRO A 341 -4.26 0.32 12.01
N ALA A 342 -3.95 0.68 13.26
CA ALA A 342 -4.80 0.39 14.41
C ALA A 342 -6.25 0.87 14.21
N PHE A 343 -6.41 2.09 13.66
CA PHE A 343 -7.72 2.68 13.41
C PHE A 343 -8.60 1.86 12.43
N VAL A 344 -8.01 1.10 11.49
CA VAL A 344 -8.78 0.24 10.58
C VAL A 344 -9.41 -0.92 11.36
N ILE A 345 -8.65 -1.49 12.29
CA ILE A 345 -9.12 -2.58 13.17
C ILE A 345 -10.14 -2.05 14.17
N GLU A 346 -9.87 -0.91 14.79
CA GLU A 346 -10.79 -0.25 15.72
C GLU A 346 -12.12 0.08 15.05
N THR A 347 -12.10 0.63 13.82
CA THR A 347 -13.32 0.91 13.06
C THR A 347 -14.14 -0.35 12.81
N LEU A 348 -13.50 -1.46 12.42
CA LEU A 348 -14.20 -2.74 12.24
C LEU A 348 -14.79 -3.24 13.56
N GLN A 349 -14.04 -3.15 14.67
CA GLN A 349 -14.52 -3.54 15.99
C GLN A 349 -15.73 -2.71 16.42
N ASP A 350 -15.71 -1.41 16.17
CA ASP A 350 -16.82 -0.50 16.45
C ASP A 350 -18.05 -0.86 15.63
N TRP A 351 -17.89 -1.15 14.34
CA TRP A 351 -19.01 -1.54 13.46
C TRP A 351 -19.61 -2.90 13.80
N LEU A 352 -18.81 -3.81 14.35
CA LEU A 352 -19.24 -5.13 14.79
C LEU A 352 -19.73 -5.15 16.25
N SER A 353 -19.50 -4.07 17.01
CA SER A 353 -19.95 -3.98 18.39
C SER A 353 -21.48 -3.89 18.43
N PRO A 354 -22.14 -4.67 19.31
CA PRO A 354 -23.60 -4.61 19.43
C PRO A 354 -24.03 -3.21 19.90
N ASP A 355 -25.05 -2.66 19.24
CA ASP A 355 -25.61 -1.34 19.54
C ASP A 355 -25.95 -1.24 21.04
N PRO A 356 -25.39 -0.27 21.79
CA PRO A 356 -25.69 -0.07 23.20
C PRO A 356 -27.19 0.10 23.48
N GLY A 357 -27.95 0.66 22.53
CA GLY A 357 -29.40 0.78 22.62
C GLY A 357 -30.12 -0.56 22.51
N ARG A 358 -29.58 -1.50 21.72
CA ARG A 358 -30.06 -2.87 21.61
C ARG A 358 -29.69 -3.69 22.84
N LEU A 359 -28.46 -3.55 23.35
CA LEU A 359 -28.04 -4.17 24.60
C LEU A 359 -28.84 -3.64 25.80
N ALA A 360 -29.12 -2.34 25.85
CA ALA A 360 -29.96 -1.74 26.88
C ALA A 360 -31.43 -2.17 26.75
N ALA A 361 -31.95 -2.38 25.53
CA ALA A 361 -33.28 -2.93 25.31
C ALA A 361 -33.37 -4.41 25.72
N GLU A 362 -32.33 -5.21 25.44
CA GLU A 362 -32.22 -6.62 25.83
C GLU A 362 -31.99 -6.79 27.34
N GLN A 363 -31.23 -5.89 27.97
CA GLN A 363 -31.03 -5.83 29.42
C GLN A 363 -32.25 -5.27 30.15
N ALA A 364 -32.97 -4.29 29.58
CA ALA A 364 -34.25 -3.79 30.10
C ALA A 364 -35.36 -4.84 30.00
N ALA A 365 -35.33 -5.68 28.95
CA ALA A 365 -36.20 -6.85 28.84
C ALA A 365 -35.85 -7.97 29.83
N SER A 366 -34.67 -7.92 30.47
CA SER A 366 -34.13 -8.95 31.36
C SER A 366 -34.07 -8.55 32.84
N GLN A 367 -34.68 -7.43 33.27
CA GLN A 367 -34.81 -7.13 34.70
C GLN A 367 -35.87 -8.03 35.38
N PRO A 368 -35.60 -8.52 36.62
CA PRO A 368 -36.39 -9.58 37.23
C PRO A 368 -37.71 -9.04 37.80
N GLN A 369 -38.75 -9.01 36.96
CA GLN A 369 -40.10 -9.16 37.48
C GLN A 369 -40.31 -10.61 37.88
N ALA A 370 -41.07 -10.83 38.96
CA ALA A 370 -41.41 -12.15 39.48
C ALA A 370 -42.24 -12.94 38.45
N VAL A 371 -41.55 -13.50 37.46
CA VAL A 371 -42.08 -14.44 36.49
C VAL A 371 -41.77 -15.83 37.04
N LYS A 372 -42.81 -16.65 37.16
CA LYS A 372 -42.67 -18.09 37.42
C LYS A 372 -41.56 -18.67 36.54
N PRO A 373 -40.78 -19.65 37.02
CA PRO A 373 -39.73 -20.25 36.21
C PRO A 373 -40.32 -20.71 34.88
N ILE A 374 -39.86 -20.11 33.79
CA ILE A 374 -40.11 -20.61 32.44
C ILE A 374 -39.27 -21.90 32.35
N PRO A 375 -39.85 -23.04 31.93
CA PRO A 375 -39.08 -24.26 31.76
C PRO A 375 -37.96 -24.04 30.72
N ASP A 376 -36.83 -24.73 30.86
CA ASP A 376 -35.64 -24.69 29.98
C ASP A 376 -35.89 -25.15 28.51
N SER A 377 -37.03 -24.83 27.90
CA SER A 377 -37.48 -25.45 26.63
C SER A 377 -37.63 -24.51 25.43
N GLU A 378 -37.09 -23.28 25.41
CA GLU A 378 -37.30 -22.35 24.28
C GLU A 378 -36.11 -21.42 23.91
N LYS A 379 -34.86 -21.92 23.90
CA LYS A 379 -33.81 -21.23 23.13
C LYS A 379 -33.48 -22.10 21.92
N HIS A 380 -33.82 -21.65 20.72
CA HIS A 380 -33.43 -22.30 19.47
C HIS A 380 -32.61 -21.35 18.62
N TYR A 381 -31.46 -21.81 18.13
CA TYR A 381 -30.59 -21.04 17.24
C TYR A 381 -30.64 -21.62 15.82
N ASP A 382 -30.55 -20.75 14.82
CA ASP A 382 -30.41 -21.18 13.43
C ASP A 382 -29.03 -21.80 13.20
N ALA A 383 -27.99 -21.28 13.84
CA ALA A 383 -26.64 -21.85 13.72
C ALA A 383 -25.75 -21.64 14.95
N PHE A 384 -24.84 -22.59 15.15
CA PHE A 384 -23.65 -22.45 16.00
C PHE A 384 -22.43 -22.38 15.10
N ILE A 385 -21.55 -21.38 15.26
CA ILE A 385 -20.28 -21.30 14.50
C ILE A 385 -19.12 -21.83 15.34
N SER A 386 -18.54 -22.94 14.91
CA SER A 386 -17.38 -23.60 15.52
C SER A 386 -16.11 -23.35 14.69
N TYR A 387 -15.03 -22.92 15.34
CA TYR A 387 -13.78 -22.52 14.67
C TYR A 387 -12.58 -22.47 15.64
N ARG A 388 -11.37 -22.58 15.10
CA ARG A 388 -10.14 -22.24 15.84
C ARG A 388 -9.94 -20.72 15.85
N ARG A 389 -9.79 -20.10 17.03
CA ARG A 389 -9.68 -18.63 17.19
C ARG A 389 -8.65 -17.98 16.26
N ASN A 390 -7.47 -18.56 16.12
CA ASN A 390 -6.46 -18.11 15.17
C ASN A 390 -6.21 -19.25 14.17
N PRO A 391 -6.41 -19.05 12.85
CA PRO A 391 -6.80 -17.81 12.14
C PRO A 391 -8.32 -17.63 11.88
N GLY A 392 -9.20 -18.41 12.53
CA GLY A 392 -10.62 -18.48 12.17
C GLY A 392 -11.52 -17.34 12.66
N LEU A 393 -11.12 -16.56 13.67
CA LEU A 393 -11.97 -15.51 14.27
C LEU A 393 -12.51 -14.46 13.26
N PRO A 394 -11.68 -13.88 12.36
CA PRO A 394 -12.18 -12.93 11.36
C PRO A 394 -13.29 -13.51 10.47
N HIS A 395 -13.12 -14.75 10.03
CA HIS A 395 -14.07 -15.45 9.15
C HIS A 395 -15.38 -15.75 9.87
N ALA A 396 -15.30 -16.20 11.12
CA ALA A 396 -16.48 -16.45 11.96
C ALA A 396 -17.29 -15.18 12.21
N MET A 397 -16.60 -14.06 12.48
CA MET A 397 -17.26 -12.76 12.67
C MET A 397 -17.96 -12.28 11.41
N LEU A 398 -17.30 -12.40 10.25
CA LEU A 398 -17.87 -12.00 8.97
C LEU A 398 -19.11 -12.83 8.61
N ILE A 399 -19.03 -14.16 8.74
CA ILE A 399 -20.16 -15.07 8.48
C ILE A 399 -21.31 -14.75 9.44
N LYS A 400 -21.03 -14.60 10.74
CA LYS A 400 -22.04 -14.22 11.73
C LYS A 400 -22.73 -12.92 11.38
N ALA A 401 -21.97 -11.87 11.07
CA ALA A 401 -22.53 -10.56 10.74
C ALA A 401 -23.51 -10.64 9.57
N HIS A 402 -23.15 -11.35 8.51
CA HIS A 402 -24.07 -11.57 7.38
C HIS A 402 -25.29 -12.41 7.78
N MET A 403 -25.12 -13.48 8.54
CA MET A 403 -26.23 -14.31 9.00
C MET A 403 -27.23 -13.53 9.88
N ASP A 404 -26.74 -12.72 10.82
CA ASP A 404 -27.56 -11.84 11.67
C ASP A 404 -28.37 -10.85 10.80
N MET A 405 -27.73 -10.29 9.76
CA MET A 405 -28.40 -9.38 8.81
C MET A 405 -29.48 -10.07 7.97
N HIS A 406 -29.35 -11.37 7.73
CA HIS A 406 -30.38 -12.21 7.10
C HIS A 406 -31.41 -12.76 8.09
N GLY A 407 -31.45 -12.22 9.32
CA GLY A 407 -32.42 -12.58 10.35
C GLY A 407 -32.21 -13.97 10.95
N LYS A 408 -31.02 -14.57 10.78
CA LYS A 408 -30.66 -15.85 11.39
C LYS A 408 -30.10 -15.60 12.79
N SER A 409 -30.58 -16.37 13.76
CA SER A 409 -30.07 -16.38 15.13
C SER A 409 -28.81 -17.24 15.22
N VAL A 410 -27.66 -16.60 15.43
CA VAL A 410 -26.36 -17.30 15.44
C VAL A 410 -25.67 -17.22 16.79
N PHE A 411 -25.43 -18.37 17.41
CA PHE A 411 -24.69 -18.49 18.66
C PHE A 411 -23.18 -18.62 18.41
N ARG A 412 -22.37 -17.97 19.24
CA ARG A 412 -20.90 -17.98 19.17
C ARG A 412 -20.31 -18.28 20.55
N ASP A 413 -19.33 -19.17 20.58
CA ASP A 413 -18.66 -19.74 21.76
C ASP A 413 -18.00 -18.74 22.77
N GLN A 414 -18.09 -17.41 22.62
CA GLN A 414 -17.44 -16.56 23.63
C GLN A 414 -17.97 -15.16 23.94
N ASP A 415 -19.12 -14.74 23.42
CA ASP A 415 -19.72 -13.45 23.84
C ASP A 415 -20.79 -13.60 24.93
N ASP A 416 -21.28 -14.80 25.22
CA ASP A 416 -22.46 -15.00 26.11
C ASP A 416 -22.25 -15.89 27.35
N LEU A 417 -21.04 -16.39 27.64
CA LEU A 417 -20.84 -17.38 28.72
C LEU A 417 -19.79 -16.94 29.78
N HIS A 418 -20.28 -16.71 31.01
CA HIS A 418 -19.47 -16.47 32.19
C HIS A 418 -18.68 -17.72 32.63
N LYS A 419 -17.47 -17.50 33.13
CA LYS A 419 -16.51 -18.52 33.62
C LYS A 419 -17.16 -19.51 34.61
N GLY A 420 -17.19 -20.81 34.27
CA GLY A 420 -17.30 -21.88 35.29
C GLY A 420 -18.03 -23.18 34.94
N ARG A 421 -18.82 -23.27 33.85
CA ARG A 421 -19.57 -24.49 33.45
C ARG A 421 -19.40 -24.83 31.95
N PHE A 422 -18.15 -24.99 31.53
CA PHE A 422 -17.76 -24.86 30.11
C PHE A 422 -18.26 -25.95 29.14
N VAL A 423 -18.52 -27.20 29.57
CA VAL A 423 -18.82 -28.31 28.63
C VAL A 423 -20.31 -28.57 28.46
N ASP A 424 -21.09 -28.46 29.53
CA ASP A 424 -22.53 -28.73 29.50
C ASP A 424 -23.28 -27.61 28.74
N ASP A 425 -22.86 -26.36 28.88
CA ASP A 425 -23.51 -25.20 28.25
C ASP A 425 -23.27 -25.14 26.72
N ILE A 426 -22.09 -25.55 26.23
CA ILE A 426 -21.77 -25.60 24.79
C ILE A 426 -22.52 -26.76 24.12
N THR A 427 -22.54 -27.93 24.76
CA THR A 427 -23.28 -29.09 24.25
C THR A 427 -24.77 -28.78 24.15
N GLU A 428 -25.31 -28.05 25.13
CA GLU A 428 -26.70 -27.59 25.12
C GLU A 428 -26.96 -26.55 24.03
N ALA A 429 -26.04 -25.59 23.82
CA ALA A 429 -26.15 -24.62 22.72
C ALA A 429 -26.14 -25.30 21.33
N ILE A 430 -25.30 -26.32 21.12
CA ILE A 430 -25.23 -27.10 19.87
C ILE A 430 -26.50 -27.92 19.68
N ARG A 431 -27.02 -28.54 20.76
CA ARG A 431 -28.30 -29.27 20.74
C ARG A 431 -29.46 -28.37 20.34
N HIS A 432 -29.45 -27.13 20.79
CA HIS A 432 -30.47 -26.12 20.48
C HIS A 432 -30.28 -25.43 19.12
N SER A 433 -29.16 -25.70 18.45
CA SER A 433 -28.85 -25.15 17.13
C SER A 433 -29.30 -26.09 16.02
N ARG A 434 -29.95 -25.56 14.98
CA ARG A 434 -30.33 -26.35 13.79
C ARG A 434 -29.11 -26.78 12.98
N HIS A 435 -28.12 -25.91 12.89
CA HIS A 435 -26.90 -26.11 12.11
C HIS A 435 -25.64 -25.88 12.93
N LEU A 436 -24.59 -26.66 12.66
CA LEU A 436 -23.23 -26.38 13.11
C LEU A 436 -22.42 -25.92 11.90
N VAL A 437 -22.08 -24.64 11.83
CA VAL A 437 -21.18 -24.09 10.81
C VAL A 437 -19.75 -24.28 11.28
N LEU A 438 -19.00 -25.17 10.62
CA LEU A 438 -17.65 -25.57 11.03
C LEU A 438 -16.61 -24.95 10.10
N LEU A 439 -15.77 -24.04 10.61
CA LEU A 439 -14.70 -23.41 9.83
C LEU A 439 -13.43 -24.25 9.85
N LEU A 440 -13.02 -24.73 8.67
CA LEU A 440 -11.88 -25.61 8.47
C LEU A 440 -10.67 -24.82 7.98
N THR A 441 -9.91 -24.23 8.91
CA THR A 441 -8.60 -23.61 8.64
C THR A 441 -7.52 -24.68 8.42
N PRO A 442 -6.35 -24.36 7.82
CA PRO A 442 -5.21 -25.26 7.86
C PRO A 442 -4.95 -25.78 9.28
N ASP A 443 -4.63 -27.07 9.40
CA ASP A 443 -4.24 -27.72 10.65
C ASP A 443 -5.31 -27.72 11.78
N VAL A 444 -6.58 -27.43 11.44
CA VAL A 444 -7.68 -27.29 12.40
C VAL A 444 -7.85 -28.50 13.34
N PHE A 445 -7.49 -29.69 12.86
CA PHE A 445 -7.65 -30.97 13.56
C PHE A 445 -6.42 -31.42 14.38
N GLU A 446 -5.27 -30.75 14.31
CA GLU A 446 -4.03 -31.23 14.97
C GLU A 446 -4.19 -31.53 16.46
N ARG A 447 -5.01 -30.73 17.16
CA ARG A 447 -5.26 -30.85 18.59
C ARG A 447 -6.41 -31.80 18.94
N CYS A 448 -7.15 -32.32 17.96
CA CYS A 448 -8.32 -33.16 18.23
C CYS A 448 -7.97 -34.55 18.76
N MET A 449 -6.69 -34.93 18.81
CA MET A 449 -6.23 -36.13 19.52
C MET A 449 -6.29 -35.98 21.04
N ASP A 450 -6.28 -34.74 21.55
CA ASP A 450 -6.48 -34.45 22.97
C ASP A 450 -7.95 -34.72 23.34
N ILE A 451 -8.15 -35.39 24.48
CA ILE A 451 -9.49 -35.71 24.97
C ILE A 451 -10.23 -34.46 25.41
N ASP A 452 -9.52 -33.42 25.86
CA ASP A 452 -10.09 -32.17 26.39
C ASP A 452 -10.25 -31.07 25.30
N ASP A 453 -10.01 -31.37 24.03
CA ASP A 453 -10.07 -30.37 22.96
C ASP A 453 -11.50 -29.88 22.69
N VAL A 454 -11.71 -28.56 22.77
CA VAL A 454 -13.04 -27.95 22.64
C VAL A 454 -13.65 -28.21 21.26
N LEU A 455 -12.87 -28.02 20.18
CA LEU A 455 -13.35 -28.22 18.81
C LEU A 455 -13.79 -29.68 18.59
N LYS A 456 -13.01 -30.64 19.11
CA LYS A 456 -13.37 -32.06 19.07
C LYS A 456 -14.72 -32.31 19.75
N HIS A 457 -14.93 -31.75 20.95
CA HIS A 457 -16.18 -31.90 21.68
C HIS A 457 -17.38 -31.31 20.92
N GLU A 458 -17.22 -30.13 20.31
CA GLU A 458 -18.28 -29.49 19.54
C GLU A 458 -18.70 -30.35 18.33
N ILE A 459 -17.72 -30.88 17.59
CA ILE A 459 -17.98 -31.75 16.43
C ILE A 459 -18.63 -33.07 16.89
N ALA A 460 -18.10 -33.69 17.94
CA ALA A 460 -18.64 -34.93 18.49
C ALA A 460 -20.07 -34.73 19.00
N ALA A 461 -20.35 -33.61 19.68
CA ALA A 461 -21.68 -33.26 20.16
C ALA A 461 -22.68 -33.07 19.02
N ALA A 462 -22.29 -32.36 17.95
CA ALA A 462 -23.14 -32.18 16.78
C ALA A 462 -23.44 -33.50 16.07
N LEU A 463 -22.44 -34.36 15.88
CA LEU A 463 -22.62 -35.70 15.30
C LEU A 463 -23.53 -36.57 16.17
N HIS A 464 -23.34 -36.54 17.49
CA HIS A 464 -24.14 -37.33 18.44
C HIS A 464 -25.60 -36.86 18.51
N CYS A 465 -25.83 -35.54 18.50
CA CYS A 465 -27.16 -34.94 18.56
C CYS A 465 -27.88 -34.92 17.20
N GLY A 466 -27.19 -35.25 16.11
CA GLY A 466 -27.74 -35.19 14.75
C GLY A 466 -27.90 -33.76 14.22
N THR A 467 -27.19 -32.78 14.78
CA THR A 467 -27.16 -31.39 14.30
C THR A 467 -26.55 -31.37 12.89
N HIS A 468 -27.16 -30.63 11.96
CA HIS A 468 -26.68 -30.58 10.58
C HIS A 468 -25.38 -29.78 10.48
N ILE A 469 -24.26 -30.48 10.26
CA ILE A 469 -22.94 -29.85 10.14
C ILE A 469 -22.74 -29.33 8.72
N ILE A 470 -22.34 -28.06 8.60
CA ILE A 470 -21.98 -27.39 7.35
C ILE A 470 -20.49 -27.05 7.43
N PRO A 471 -19.60 -27.89 6.86
CA PRO A 471 -18.17 -27.63 6.83
C PRO A 471 -17.81 -26.58 5.77
N ILE A 472 -17.02 -25.59 6.17
CA ILE A 472 -16.54 -24.50 5.31
C ILE A 472 -15.01 -24.60 5.22
N MET A 473 -14.51 -25.01 4.06
CA MET A 473 -13.08 -25.12 3.77
C MET A 473 -12.47 -23.74 3.52
N MET A 474 -11.49 -23.38 4.34
CA MET A 474 -10.70 -22.15 4.19
C MET A 474 -9.56 -22.36 3.18
N GLU A 475 -8.96 -21.27 2.72
CA GLU A 475 -7.79 -21.33 1.85
C GLU A 475 -6.66 -22.13 2.50
N GLY A 476 -6.08 -23.07 1.74
CA GLY A 476 -4.99 -23.95 2.21
C GLY A 476 -5.43 -25.15 3.05
N PHE A 477 -6.72 -25.34 3.33
CA PHE A 477 -7.20 -26.53 4.04
C PHE A 477 -7.27 -27.76 3.13
N SER A 478 -6.83 -28.90 3.66
CA SER A 478 -7.03 -30.22 3.08
C SER A 478 -7.49 -31.20 4.16
N TRP A 479 -8.43 -32.09 3.83
CA TRP A 479 -8.85 -33.13 4.75
C TRP A 479 -7.68 -34.04 5.14
N PRO A 480 -7.48 -34.33 6.44
CA PRO A 480 -6.48 -35.28 6.88
C PRO A 480 -6.91 -36.72 6.52
N GLU A 481 -5.97 -37.67 6.53
CA GLU A 481 -6.30 -39.08 6.35
C GLU A 481 -7.32 -39.54 7.40
N ALA A 482 -8.39 -40.22 7.00
CA ALA A 482 -9.49 -40.56 7.92
C ALA A 482 -9.05 -41.35 9.17
N GLY A 483 -7.97 -42.13 9.07
CA GLY A 483 -7.39 -42.86 10.20
C GLY A 483 -6.63 -42.01 11.22
N SER A 484 -6.31 -40.76 10.88
CA SER A 484 -5.63 -39.81 11.78
C SER A 484 -6.59 -39.04 12.69
N LEU A 485 -7.90 -39.13 12.44
CA LEU A 485 -8.92 -38.53 13.30
C LEU A 485 -9.45 -39.55 14.32
N PRO A 486 -9.77 -39.09 15.54
CA PRO A 486 -10.50 -39.89 16.53
C PRO A 486 -11.80 -40.47 15.97
N ASP A 487 -12.18 -41.66 16.46
CA ASP A 487 -13.35 -42.40 15.97
C ASP A 487 -14.66 -41.61 16.07
N ASP A 488 -14.81 -40.77 17.11
CA ASP A 488 -16.01 -40.00 17.44
C ASP A 488 -16.25 -38.80 16.50
N ILE A 489 -15.19 -38.24 15.90
CA ILE A 489 -15.30 -37.12 14.94
C ILE A 489 -14.97 -37.51 13.50
N ARG A 490 -14.38 -38.69 13.25
CA ARG A 490 -14.06 -39.20 11.90
C ARG A 490 -15.19 -39.04 10.87
N PRO A 491 -16.49 -39.25 11.21
CA PRO A 491 -17.57 -39.09 10.24
C PRO A 491 -17.65 -37.71 9.57
N VAL A 492 -17.09 -36.66 10.20
CA VAL A 492 -17.09 -35.30 9.64
C VAL A 492 -16.41 -35.21 8.26
N THR A 493 -15.45 -36.08 7.98
CA THR A 493 -14.71 -36.14 6.70
C THR A 493 -15.58 -36.61 5.53
N GLN A 494 -16.75 -37.20 5.81
CA GLN A 494 -17.69 -37.70 4.81
C GLN A 494 -18.81 -36.69 4.51
N ILE A 495 -18.85 -35.57 5.22
CA ILE A 495 -19.86 -34.53 5.04
C ILE A 495 -19.46 -33.63 3.88
N ASN A 496 -20.40 -33.32 2.99
CA ASN A 496 -20.18 -32.38 1.90
C ASN A 496 -19.74 -31.02 2.46
N ALA A 497 -18.67 -30.46 1.91
CA ALA A 497 -18.13 -29.19 2.35
C ALA A 497 -18.28 -28.11 1.27
N MET A 498 -18.37 -26.85 1.68
CA MET A 498 -18.31 -25.70 0.79
C MET A 498 -16.95 -24.99 0.93
N SER A 499 -16.41 -24.47 -0.17
CA SER A 499 -15.22 -23.62 -0.12
C SER A 499 -15.59 -22.18 0.18
N PHE A 500 -14.87 -21.55 1.10
CA PHE A 500 -14.97 -20.12 1.33
C PHE A 500 -14.37 -19.34 0.16
N SER A 501 -15.00 -18.22 -0.19
CA SER A 501 -14.51 -17.31 -1.22
C SER A 501 -14.59 -15.89 -0.71
N SER A 502 -13.44 -15.24 -0.55
CA SER A 502 -13.39 -13.79 -0.28
C SER A 502 -13.71 -12.97 -1.54
N GLU A 503 -13.34 -13.46 -2.72
CA GLU A 503 -13.57 -12.80 -4.01
C GLU A 503 -15.06 -12.79 -4.41
N PHE A 504 -15.78 -13.90 -4.15
CA PHE A 504 -17.20 -14.06 -4.46
C PHE A 504 -18.03 -14.24 -3.17
N PHE A 505 -17.76 -13.41 -2.17
CA PHE A 505 -18.30 -13.59 -0.82
C PHE A 505 -19.83 -13.58 -0.75
N GLN A 506 -20.51 -12.71 -1.50
CA GLN A 506 -21.97 -12.67 -1.50
C GLN A 506 -22.59 -13.97 -2.02
N ALA A 507 -22.08 -14.49 -3.15
CA ALA A 507 -22.52 -15.76 -3.70
C ALA A 507 -22.24 -16.94 -2.75
N PHE A 508 -21.14 -16.86 -2.00
CA PHE A 508 -20.83 -17.79 -0.93
C PHE A 508 -21.87 -17.73 0.21
N ILE A 509 -22.24 -16.54 0.69
CA ILE A 509 -23.26 -16.36 1.74
C ILE A 509 -24.64 -16.85 1.27
N ASP A 510 -25.05 -16.51 0.04
CA ASP A 510 -26.34 -16.97 -0.51
C ASP A 510 -26.39 -18.50 -0.57
N LYS A 511 -25.27 -19.14 -0.95
CA LYS A 511 -25.13 -20.60 -0.96
C LYS A 511 -25.18 -21.19 0.44
N LEU A 512 -24.51 -20.56 1.42
CA LEU A 512 -24.54 -20.98 2.83
C LEU A 512 -25.96 -20.93 3.39
N LEU A 513 -26.68 -19.83 3.17
CA LEU A 513 -28.07 -19.68 3.62
C LEU A 513 -29.00 -20.73 2.99
N LYS A 514 -28.79 -21.06 1.72
CA LYS A 514 -29.53 -22.13 1.04
C LYS A 514 -29.25 -23.53 1.62
N TRP A 515 -28.06 -23.77 2.17
CA TRP A 515 -27.73 -25.03 2.86
C TRP A 515 -28.38 -25.12 4.25
N MET A 516 -28.96 -24.03 4.75
CA MET A 516 -29.65 -23.92 6.03
C MET A 516 -31.18 -23.87 5.90
N GLU A 517 -31.70 -24.05 4.69
CA GLU A 517 -33.13 -24.22 4.39
C GLU A 517 -33.44 -25.71 4.23
#